data_AF-A0A6N9QC36-F1
#
_entry.id   AF-A0A6N9QC36-F1
#
_cell.length_a   1.000
_cell.length_b   1.000
_cell.length_c   1.000
_cell.angle_alpha   90.00
_cell.angle_beta   90.00
_cell.angle_gamma   90.00
#
_symmetry.space_group_name_H-M   'P 1'
#
loop_
_entity.id
_entity.type
_entity.pdbx_description
1 polymer ?
#
loop_
_entity_poly.entity_id
_entity_poly.type
_entity_poly.pdbx_seq_one_letter_code
_entity_poly.pdbx_strand_id
1 'polypeptide(L)'
;MKTMRNLLGKNMKPIIIVAAVTAVALGGLLLLISGNEERNQVPIDPTVEGEETTANGAETEQTTQTAQATAPAQAGVSKEAEALFAAKVQSIGDPASVAALLETIDLKKNVANYRVEIQSAQQPLNLHIRFDKVVGEADKDAFDREMQKYAEQILALIADAQEIQWTYTLKRQSVQEEVTVFLNEQQAQELLSQNVKAYGESSQAVDALLQKQKGM
;
A
#
# COMPACT_ATOMS: atom_id res chain seq x y z
N MET A 1 -55.71 14.08 9.58
CA MET A 1 -54.64 13.89 10.60
C MET A 1 -54.28 12.41 10.58
N LYS A 2 -53.06 11.90 10.42
CA LYS A 2 -51.72 12.46 10.33
C LYS A 2 -50.91 11.38 9.59
N THR A 3 -50.42 11.70 8.40
CA THR A 3 -49.53 10.85 7.59
C THR A 3 -48.24 10.63 8.40
N MET A 4 -47.96 9.40 8.83
CA MET A 4 -46.66 9.06 9.40
C MET A 4 -45.69 8.83 8.24
N ARG A 5 -44.78 9.79 8.11
CA ARG A 5 -43.76 9.89 7.06
C ARG A 5 -42.66 8.87 7.29
N ASN A 6 -42.15 8.35 6.18
CA ASN A 6 -40.86 7.71 6.01
C ASN A 6 -39.77 8.28 6.94
N LEU A 7 -39.12 7.40 7.69
CA LEU A 7 -37.88 7.64 8.42
C LEU A 7 -36.83 6.59 8.04
N LEU A 8 -36.54 6.44 6.75
CA LEU A 8 -35.31 5.80 6.29
C LEU A 8 -34.55 6.81 5.43
N GLY A 9 -33.87 7.72 6.11
CA GLY A 9 -33.07 8.78 5.50
C GLY A 9 -32.07 9.31 6.52
N LYS A 10 -31.00 8.55 6.76
CA LYS A 10 -29.80 9.05 7.42
C LYS A 10 -28.61 8.14 7.11
N ASN A 11 -27.75 8.57 6.19
CA ASN A 11 -26.35 8.19 6.02
C ASN A 11 -25.93 6.85 6.68
N MET A 12 -26.20 5.73 6.00
CA MET A 12 -25.49 4.48 6.30
C MET A 12 -24.04 4.67 5.87
N LYS A 13 -23.17 4.90 6.85
CA LYS A 13 -21.74 4.73 6.65
C LYS A 13 -21.51 3.26 6.24
N PRO A 14 -20.69 3.00 5.22
CA PRO A 14 -20.37 1.65 4.77
C PRO A 14 -19.79 0.84 5.93
N ILE A 15 -20.40 -0.32 6.20
CA ILE A 15 -20.06 -1.17 7.35
C ILE A 15 -18.80 -1.95 6.99
N ILE A 16 -17.66 -1.43 7.40
CA ILE A 16 -16.44 -2.21 7.52
C ILE A 16 -16.71 -3.30 8.57
N ILE A 17 -16.58 -4.57 8.17
CA ILE A 17 -16.80 -5.70 9.08
C ILE A 17 -15.55 -5.84 9.97
N VAL A 18 -15.75 -5.57 11.25
CA VAL A 18 -14.72 -5.73 12.29
C VAL A 18 -14.85 -7.14 12.85
N ALA A 19 -13.84 -7.98 12.63
CA ALA A 19 -13.76 -9.28 13.28
C ALA A 19 -12.77 -9.19 14.45
N ALA A 20 -13.25 -9.43 15.67
CA ALA A 20 -12.37 -9.76 16.79
C ALA A 20 -11.93 -11.23 16.59
N VAL A 21 -10.75 -11.45 16.02
CA VAL A 21 -10.25 -12.80 15.74
C VAL A 21 -9.36 -13.24 16.89
N THR A 22 -9.80 -14.25 17.64
CA THR A 22 -8.89 -15.10 18.42
C THR A 22 -7.95 -15.82 17.45
N ALA A 23 -6.64 -15.57 17.57
CA ALA A 23 -5.61 -16.07 16.66
C ALA A 23 -5.77 -17.55 16.31
N VAL A 24 -6.18 -17.83 15.07
CA VAL A 24 -6.04 -19.15 14.45
C VAL A 24 -4.87 -19.03 13.49
N ALA A 25 -3.74 -19.63 13.85
CA ALA A 25 -2.56 -19.71 12.99
C ALA A 25 -2.90 -20.58 11.77
N LEU A 26 -3.34 -19.95 10.67
CA LEU A 26 -3.47 -20.60 9.38
C LEU A 26 -2.12 -20.51 8.66
N GLY A 27 -1.59 -21.67 8.29
CA GLY A 27 -0.26 -21.85 7.69
C GLY A 27 -0.12 -21.21 6.31
N GLY A 28 0.02 -19.89 6.29
CA GLY A 28 0.53 -19.13 5.15
C GLY A 28 2.06 -19.12 5.14
N LEU A 29 2.66 -19.04 3.95
CA LEU A 29 4.09 -18.83 3.80
C LEU A 29 4.44 -17.42 4.31
N LEU A 30 5.09 -17.37 5.47
CA LEU A 30 5.42 -16.15 6.20
C LEU A 30 6.65 -15.48 5.57
N LEU A 31 6.45 -14.59 4.60
CA LEU A 31 7.50 -13.71 4.10
C LEU A 31 7.42 -12.36 4.82
N LEU A 32 8.28 -12.20 5.83
CA LEU A 32 8.40 -10.96 6.61
C LEU A 32 9.07 -9.89 5.75
N ILE A 33 8.27 -9.02 5.11
CA ILE A 33 8.75 -7.75 4.60
C ILE A 33 8.62 -6.74 5.75
N SER A 34 9.74 -6.42 6.39
CA SER A 34 9.84 -5.31 7.33
C SER A 34 10.16 -4.03 6.56
N GLY A 35 9.44 -2.93 6.81
CA GLY A 35 9.75 -1.62 6.24
C GLY A 35 11.17 -1.19 6.63
N ASN A 36 12.08 -1.24 5.67
CA ASN A 36 13.52 -1.31 5.90
C ASN A 36 14.06 -0.13 6.74
N GLU A 37 14.96 -0.43 7.66
CA GLU A 37 15.69 0.55 8.49
C GLU A 37 17.07 0.75 7.87
N GLU A 38 17.33 1.99 7.42
CA GLU A 38 18.64 2.59 7.12
C GLU A 38 19.73 1.73 6.43
N ARG A 39 19.83 1.81 5.09
CA ARG A 39 21.13 1.70 4.42
C ARG A 39 21.76 3.09 4.30
N ASN A 40 22.39 3.55 5.37
CA ASN A 40 23.21 4.75 5.32
C ASN A 40 24.52 4.56 6.09
N GLN A 41 25.44 3.76 5.55
CA GLN A 41 26.86 3.81 5.92
C GLN A 41 27.73 3.49 4.70
N VAL A 42 28.25 4.54 4.07
CA VAL A 42 29.49 4.49 3.27
C VAL A 42 30.66 4.66 4.24
N PRO A 43 31.68 3.79 4.23
CA PRO A 43 32.99 4.14 4.74
C PRO A 43 33.91 4.53 3.58
N ILE A 44 34.29 5.80 3.57
CA ILE A 44 35.46 6.34 2.87
C ILE A 44 36.71 6.03 3.73
N ASP A 45 37.73 5.33 3.16
CA ASP A 45 39.11 5.83 2.87
C ASP A 45 40.16 5.15 3.80
N PRO A 46 41.51 5.11 3.59
CA PRO A 46 42.37 5.35 2.40
C PRO A 46 43.52 4.29 2.14
N THR A 47 44.30 4.53 1.06
CA THR A 47 45.77 4.31 0.87
C THR A 47 46.35 2.98 0.30
N VAL A 48 46.79 3.08 -0.97
CA VAL A 48 48.10 2.78 -1.64
C VAL A 48 48.83 1.46 -1.24
N GLU A 49 49.26 0.54 -2.13
CA GLU A 49 50.34 0.66 -3.14
C GLU A 49 50.45 -0.64 -3.98
N GLY A 50 50.92 -0.57 -5.24
CA GLY A 50 51.36 -1.74 -6.00
C GLY A 50 51.26 -1.62 -7.54
N GLU A 51 52.33 -1.12 -8.15
CA GLU A 51 52.66 -1.02 -9.59
C GLU A 51 52.60 -2.40 -10.32
N GLU A 52 52.58 -2.57 -11.65
CA GLU A 52 53.23 -1.84 -12.76
C GLU A 52 52.77 -2.39 -14.16
N THR A 53 53.01 -1.59 -15.22
CA THR A 53 53.27 -1.97 -16.64
C THR A 53 52.08 -2.22 -17.61
N THR A 54 52.01 -1.78 -18.88
CA THR A 54 52.59 -0.72 -19.75
C THR A 54 51.82 -0.76 -21.10
N ALA A 55 51.54 0.42 -21.70
CA ALA A 55 51.27 0.80 -23.12
C ALA A 55 50.46 -0.14 -24.07
N ASN A 56 49.59 0.30 -24.99
CA ASN A 56 49.69 1.41 -25.93
C ASN A 56 48.37 1.58 -26.74
N GLY A 57 48.00 2.83 -27.06
CA GLY A 57 47.31 3.32 -28.26
C GLY A 57 45.98 2.71 -28.77
N ALA A 58 44.91 3.50 -28.77
CA ALA A 58 44.22 4.00 -29.98
C ALA A 58 42.88 4.66 -29.62
N GLU A 59 42.54 5.70 -30.37
CA GLU A 59 41.37 6.57 -30.21
C GLU A 59 40.03 5.82 -30.34
N THR A 60 38.98 6.28 -29.67
CA THR A 60 37.75 6.84 -30.27
C THR A 60 36.69 7.03 -29.18
N GLU A 61 36.23 8.27 -29.03
CA GLU A 61 35.10 8.67 -28.21
C GLU A 61 33.81 8.00 -28.70
N GLN A 62 33.05 7.34 -27.83
CA GLN A 62 31.59 7.33 -27.92
C GLN A 62 30.94 6.87 -26.61
N THR A 63 30.64 7.86 -25.78
CA THR A 63 29.72 7.76 -24.66
C THR A 63 28.31 7.50 -25.21
N THR A 64 27.81 6.27 -25.12
CA THR A 64 26.37 6.02 -25.30
C THR A 64 25.74 6.01 -23.92
N GLN A 65 25.34 7.20 -23.47
CA GLN A 65 24.40 7.36 -22.36
C GLN A 65 23.05 6.84 -22.83
N THR A 66 22.63 5.69 -22.29
CA THR A 66 21.24 5.24 -22.38
C THR A 66 20.40 6.19 -21.53
N ALA A 67 19.82 7.20 -22.18
CA ALA A 67 18.81 8.05 -21.59
C ALA A 67 17.63 7.17 -21.17
N GLN A 68 17.38 7.11 -19.86
CA GLN A 68 16.09 6.65 -19.34
C GLN A 68 15.02 7.57 -19.92
N ALA A 69 14.13 7.00 -20.73
CA ALA A 69 12.95 7.68 -21.22
C ALA A 69 12.00 7.91 -20.04
N THR A 70 12.15 9.04 -19.35
CA THR A 70 11.10 9.58 -18.50
C THR A 70 9.92 9.90 -19.42
N ALA A 71 8.86 9.11 -19.33
CA ALA A 71 7.59 9.42 -19.99
C ALA A 71 7.21 10.88 -19.65
N PRO A 72 6.71 11.67 -20.61
CA PRO A 72 6.32 13.03 -20.32
C PRO A 72 5.21 13.00 -19.26
N ALA A 73 5.42 13.73 -18.17
CA ALA A 73 4.38 13.97 -17.17
C ALA A 73 3.11 14.41 -17.90
N GLN A 74 2.05 13.61 -17.79
CA GLN A 74 0.79 13.93 -18.45
C GLN A 74 0.24 15.16 -17.73
N ALA A 75 0.13 16.29 -18.45
CA ALA A 75 -0.25 17.57 -17.86
C ALA A 75 -1.55 17.42 -17.04
N GLY A 76 -1.45 17.56 -15.71
CA GLY A 76 -2.58 17.48 -14.79
C GLY A 76 -2.59 16.28 -13.85
N VAL A 77 -1.68 15.29 -14.00
CA VAL A 77 -1.54 14.16 -13.06
C VAL A 77 -0.57 14.53 -11.93
N SER A 78 -0.88 14.15 -10.69
CA SER A 78 0.04 14.37 -9.57
C SER A 78 1.24 13.42 -9.63
N LYS A 79 2.40 13.88 -9.15
CA LYS A 79 3.62 13.05 -9.03
C LYS A 79 3.40 11.81 -8.17
N GLU A 80 2.53 11.91 -7.17
CA GLU A 80 2.14 10.78 -6.31
C GLU A 80 1.42 9.70 -7.12
N ALA A 81 0.45 10.08 -7.94
CA ALA A 81 -0.26 9.15 -8.80
C ALA A 81 0.64 8.50 -9.86
N GLU A 82 1.59 9.26 -10.43
CA GLU A 82 2.60 8.72 -11.35
C GLU A 82 3.50 7.68 -10.67
N ALA A 83 4.00 7.98 -9.47
CA ALA A 83 4.85 7.07 -8.70
C ALA A 83 4.09 5.79 -8.32
N LEU A 84 2.87 5.92 -7.81
CA LEU A 84 2.02 4.78 -7.44
C LEU A 84 1.68 3.90 -8.65
N PHE A 85 1.35 4.48 -9.79
CA PHE A 85 1.08 3.72 -11.01
C PHE A 85 2.33 3.02 -11.53
N ALA A 86 3.50 3.67 -11.46
CA ALA A 86 4.77 3.05 -11.82
C ALA A 86 5.13 1.86 -10.92
N ALA A 87 4.67 1.86 -9.66
CA ALA A 87 4.83 0.78 -8.70
C ALA A 87 3.72 -0.29 -8.76
N LYS A 88 2.87 -0.29 -9.80
CA LYS A 88 1.82 -1.29 -9.98
C LYS A 88 2.38 -2.72 -9.98
N VAL A 89 1.65 -3.62 -9.32
CA VAL A 89 2.04 -5.02 -9.12
C VAL A 89 1.12 -5.94 -9.92
N GLN A 90 1.72 -6.81 -10.74
CA GLN A 90 0.94 -7.75 -11.56
C GLN A 90 0.44 -8.96 -10.78
N SER A 91 1.18 -9.42 -9.77
CA SER A 91 0.74 -10.50 -8.90
C SER A 91 1.14 -10.26 -7.45
N ILE A 92 0.20 -10.46 -6.53
CA ILE A 92 0.40 -10.42 -5.08
C ILE A 92 1.42 -11.46 -4.62
N GLY A 93 1.62 -12.53 -5.40
CA GLY A 93 2.63 -13.56 -5.15
C GLY A 93 4.07 -13.12 -5.42
N ASP A 94 4.31 -11.88 -5.85
CA ASP A 94 5.63 -11.26 -5.99
C ASP A 94 5.93 -10.32 -4.80
N PRO A 95 6.60 -10.80 -3.75
CA PRO A 95 6.83 -10.04 -2.53
C PRO A 95 7.72 -8.82 -2.76
N ALA A 96 8.63 -8.85 -3.74
CA ALA A 96 9.52 -7.73 -4.01
C ALA A 96 8.76 -6.56 -4.64
N SER A 97 7.89 -6.85 -5.60
CA SER A 97 7.01 -5.83 -6.20
C SER A 97 5.99 -5.30 -5.19
N VAL A 98 5.40 -6.17 -4.36
CA VAL A 98 4.52 -5.75 -3.25
C VAL A 98 5.26 -4.84 -2.28
N ALA A 99 6.49 -5.16 -1.88
CA ALA A 99 7.29 -4.31 -1.01
C ALA A 99 7.50 -2.91 -1.61
N ALA A 100 7.91 -2.85 -2.88
CA ALA A 100 8.13 -1.58 -3.58
C ALA A 100 6.87 -0.71 -3.66
N LEU A 101 5.70 -1.31 -3.87
CA LEU A 101 4.42 -0.59 -3.84
C LEU A 101 4.14 -0.01 -2.45
N LEU A 102 4.28 -0.80 -1.39
CA LEU A 102 4.01 -0.35 -0.02
C LEU A 102 5.00 0.73 0.43
N GLU A 103 6.26 0.67 -0.01
CA GLU A 103 7.25 1.72 0.17
C GLU A 103 6.87 3.01 -0.57
N THR A 104 6.32 2.89 -1.79
CA THR A 104 5.85 4.04 -2.57
C THR A 104 4.64 4.72 -1.93
N ILE A 105 3.75 3.95 -1.29
CA ILE A 105 2.64 4.47 -0.47
C ILE A 105 3.16 5.11 0.83
N ASP A 106 4.38 4.76 1.27
CA ASP A 106 5.04 5.26 2.48
C ASP A 106 4.22 4.99 3.76
N LEU A 107 3.62 3.79 3.86
CA LEU A 107 2.78 3.39 5.00
C LEU A 107 3.50 3.51 6.35
N LYS A 108 4.83 3.26 6.39
CA LYS A 108 5.62 3.36 7.63
C LYS A 108 5.59 4.78 8.18
N LYS A 109 5.78 5.78 7.32
CA LYS A 109 5.76 7.19 7.67
C LYS A 109 4.34 7.70 7.93
N ASN A 110 3.38 7.25 7.12
CA ASN A 110 2.03 7.79 7.15
C ASN A 110 1.15 7.16 8.24
N VAL A 111 1.45 5.92 8.67
CA VAL A 111 0.60 5.16 9.58
C VAL A 111 1.35 4.69 10.82
N ALA A 112 2.26 3.72 10.66
CA ALA A 112 3.09 3.13 11.71
C ALA A 112 4.03 2.06 11.12
N ASN A 113 4.97 1.56 11.92
CA ASN A 113 5.69 0.33 11.59
C ASN A 113 4.71 -0.82 11.37
N TYR A 114 5.03 -1.70 10.41
CA TYR A 114 4.18 -2.83 10.06
C TYR A 114 4.99 -4.03 9.58
N ARG A 115 4.31 -5.17 9.54
CA ARG A 115 4.71 -6.38 8.83
C ARG A 115 3.58 -6.79 7.89
N VAL A 116 3.91 -7.50 6.83
CA VAL A 116 2.91 -8.03 5.88
C VAL A 116 2.98 -9.54 5.77
N GLU A 117 1.81 -10.13 5.54
CA GLU A 117 1.63 -11.54 5.23
C GLU A 117 0.88 -11.63 3.90
N ILE A 118 1.39 -12.45 2.97
CA ILE A 118 0.78 -12.65 1.65
C ILE A 118 0.12 -14.03 1.63
N GLN A 119 -1.18 -14.07 1.36
CA GLN A 119 -1.91 -15.30 1.12
C GLN A 119 -2.22 -15.43 -0.37
N SER A 120 -1.33 -16.12 -1.09
CA SER A 120 -1.46 -16.36 -2.53
C SER A 120 -1.84 -17.80 -2.91
N ALA A 121 -1.87 -18.71 -1.92
CA ALA A 121 -2.15 -20.13 -2.13
C ALA A 121 -3.64 -20.49 -2.05
N GLN A 122 -4.46 -19.61 -1.47
CA GLN A 122 -5.89 -19.85 -1.23
C GLN A 122 -6.68 -18.59 -1.54
N GLN A 123 -7.94 -18.77 -1.93
CA GLN A 123 -8.88 -17.67 -2.16
C GLN A 123 -9.48 -17.21 -0.81
N PRO A 124 -9.67 -15.90 -0.57
CA PRO A 124 -9.26 -14.81 -1.46
C PRO A 124 -7.74 -14.61 -1.45
N LEU A 125 -7.18 -14.20 -2.59
CA LEU A 125 -5.79 -13.73 -2.68
C LEU A 125 -5.68 -12.44 -1.87
N ASN A 126 -4.94 -12.50 -0.76
CA ASN A 126 -5.02 -11.48 0.29
C ASN A 126 -3.63 -10.94 0.68
N LEU A 127 -3.57 -9.63 0.94
CA LEU A 127 -2.47 -8.99 1.65
C LEU A 127 -2.92 -8.58 3.05
N HIS A 128 -2.30 -9.14 4.08
CA HIS A 128 -2.57 -8.80 5.47
C HIS A 128 -1.46 -7.93 6.06
N ILE A 129 -1.81 -6.71 6.45
CA ILE A 129 -0.89 -5.72 7.04
C ILE A 129 -1.10 -5.68 8.56
N ARG A 130 -0.07 -6.05 9.33
CA ARG A 130 -0.09 -6.00 10.79
C ARG A 130 0.70 -4.81 11.29
N PHE A 131 0.02 -3.81 11.84
CA PHE A 131 0.63 -2.60 12.37
C PHE A 131 1.09 -2.78 13.81
N ASP A 132 2.30 -2.31 14.11
CA ASP A 132 2.76 -2.04 15.48
C ASP A 132 2.20 -0.68 15.93
N LYS A 133 0.87 -0.63 16.11
CA LYS A 133 0.16 0.59 16.48
C LYS A 133 -0.93 0.29 17.50
N VAL A 134 -0.92 1.08 18.57
CA VAL A 134 -2.04 1.15 19.51
C VAL A 134 -2.94 2.33 19.14
N VAL A 135 -4.23 2.06 18.97
CA VAL A 135 -5.27 3.04 18.64
C VAL A 135 -6.22 3.14 19.82
N GLY A 136 -6.53 4.37 20.26
CA GLY A 136 -7.54 4.59 21.30
C GLY A 136 -8.95 4.38 20.75
N GLU A 137 -9.90 3.97 21.59
CA GLU A 137 -11.30 3.78 21.20
C GLU A 137 -11.91 4.98 20.46
N ALA A 138 -11.60 6.20 20.90
CA ALA A 138 -12.07 7.44 20.27
C ALA A 138 -11.52 7.67 18.85
N ASP A 139 -10.34 7.14 18.55
CA ASP A 139 -9.64 7.35 17.28
C ASP A 139 -9.86 6.19 16.29
N LYS A 140 -10.50 5.10 16.73
CA LYS A 140 -10.71 3.87 15.94
C LYS A 140 -11.29 4.17 14.56
N ASP A 141 -12.39 4.91 14.55
CA ASP A 141 -13.13 5.27 13.35
C ASP A 141 -12.31 6.12 12.37
N ALA A 142 -11.46 7.01 12.89
CA ALA A 142 -10.61 7.85 12.06
C ALA A 142 -9.46 7.03 11.47
N PHE A 143 -8.86 6.16 12.29
CA PHE A 143 -7.81 5.24 11.86
C PHE A 143 -8.29 4.27 10.77
N ASP A 144 -9.45 3.65 10.95
CA ASP A 144 -10.00 2.72 9.96
C ASP A 144 -10.36 3.41 8.65
N ARG A 145 -10.86 4.65 8.70
CA ARG A 145 -11.11 5.45 7.48
C ARG A 145 -9.81 5.78 6.74
N GLU A 146 -8.74 6.09 7.48
CA GLU A 146 -7.45 6.36 6.86
C GLU A 146 -6.87 5.08 6.23
N MET A 147 -6.95 3.96 6.94
CA MET A 147 -6.52 2.67 6.41
C MET A 147 -7.35 2.20 5.21
N GLN A 148 -8.64 2.49 5.18
CA GLN A 148 -9.50 2.20 4.03
C GLN A 148 -8.95 2.84 2.75
N LYS A 149 -8.48 4.10 2.80
CA LYS A 149 -7.91 4.78 1.62
C LYS A 149 -6.69 4.05 1.08
N TYR A 150 -5.79 3.61 1.96
CA TYR A 150 -4.63 2.83 1.57
C TYR A 150 -5.01 1.44 1.06
N ALA A 151 -5.99 0.78 1.68
CA ALA A 151 -6.49 -0.50 1.21
C ALA A 151 -7.09 -0.40 -0.20
N GLU A 152 -7.85 0.65 -0.51
CA GLU A 152 -8.36 0.94 -1.85
C GLU A 152 -7.22 1.13 -2.87
N GLN A 153 -6.17 1.88 -2.51
CA GLN A 153 -4.99 2.10 -3.37
C GLN A 153 -4.27 0.78 -3.66
N ILE A 154 -3.99 -0.01 -2.62
CA ILE A 154 -3.30 -1.30 -2.76
C ILE A 154 -4.15 -2.27 -3.59
N LEU A 155 -5.46 -2.34 -3.31
CA LEU A 155 -6.36 -3.22 -4.04
C LEU A 155 -6.48 -2.80 -5.52
N ALA A 156 -6.42 -1.50 -5.83
CA ALA A 156 -6.38 -1.02 -7.21
C ALA A 156 -5.06 -1.37 -7.93
N LEU A 157 -3.93 -1.31 -7.22
CA LEU A 157 -2.58 -1.39 -7.78
C LEU A 157 -1.96 -2.80 -7.76
N ILE A 158 -2.55 -3.76 -7.05
CA ILE A 158 -2.17 -5.18 -7.17
C ILE A 158 -3.24 -5.90 -7.99
N ALA A 159 -2.91 -6.30 -9.22
CA ALA A 159 -3.90 -6.71 -10.20
C ALA A 159 -4.78 -7.89 -9.74
N ASP A 160 -4.18 -8.93 -9.13
CA ASP A 160 -4.86 -10.15 -8.68
C ASP A 160 -5.26 -10.16 -7.20
N ALA A 161 -4.96 -9.10 -6.43
CA ALA A 161 -5.39 -9.01 -5.03
C ALA A 161 -6.91 -8.92 -4.94
N GLN A 162 -7.53 -9.70 -4.06
CA GLN A 162 -8.99 -9.72 -3.90
C GLN A 162 -9.44 -9.09 -2.59
N GLU A 163 -8.54 -9.05 -1.60
CA GLU A 163 -8.82 -8.53 -0.28
C GLU A 163 -7.56 -7.95 0.35
N ILE A 164 -7.71 -6.82 1.04
CA ILE A 164 -6.69 -6.24 1.91
C ILE A 164 -7.18 -6.34 3.34
N GLN A 165 -6.34 -6.86 4.23
CA GLN A 165 -6.60 -6.91 5.66
C GLN A 165 -5.63 -6.01 6.41
N TRP A 166 -6.10 -5.39 7.49
CA TRP A 166 -5.21 -4.73 8.46
C TRP A 166 -5.55 -5.12 9.89
N THR A 167 -4.50 -5.31 10.70
CA THR A 167 -4.60 -5.55 12.13
C THR A 167 -3.84 -4.50 12.91
N TYR A 168 -4.43 -4.06 14.02
CA TYR A 168 -3.82 -3.13 14.97
C TYR A 168 -4.34 -3.42 16.39
N THR A 169 -3.70 -2.83 17.40
CA THR A 169 -4.11 -2.97 18.79
C THR A 169 -5.10 -1.87 19.14
N LEU A 170 -6.33 -2.22 19.54
CA LEU A 170 -7.31 -1.28 20.08
C LEU A 170 -7.19 -1.23 21.59
N LYS A 171 -7.05 -0.03 22.15
CA LYS A 171 -7.09 0.23 23.59
C LYS A 171 -8.48 0.73 23.99
N ARG A 172 -9.21 -0.09 24.77
CA ARG A 172 -10.50 0.25 25.38
C ARG A 172 -10.35 0.22 26.89
N GLN A 173 -10.46 1.39 27.53
CA GLN A 173 -10.22 1.53 28.98
C GLN A 173 -8.84 0.96 29.39
N SER A 174 -8.85 -0.11 30.20
CA SER A 174 -7.65 -0.82 30.68
C SER A 174 -7.33 -2.10 29.89
N VAL A 175 -8.06 -2.37 28.81
CA VAL A 175 -7.89 -3.58 27.98
C VAL A 175 -7.28 -3.20 26.63
N GLN A 176 -6.38 -4.05 26.16
CA GLN A 176 -5.86 -4.03 24.79
C GLN A 176 -6.26 -5.33 24.09
N GLU A 177 -6.68 -5.22 22.84
CA GLU A 177 -7.06 -6.36 22.00
C GLU A 177 -6.60 -6.11 20.56
N GLU A 178 -6.36 -7.18 19.82
CA GLU A 178 -6.14 -7.09 18.39
C GLU A 178 -7.48 -6.97 17.66
N VAL A 179 -7.55 -6.01 16.74
CA VAL A 179 -8.70 -5.80 15.86
C VAL A 179 -8.23 -6.03 14.44
N THR A 180 -8.91 -6.92 13.72
CA THR A 180 -8.68 -7.16 12.29
C THR A 180 -9.84 -6.64 11.48
N VAL A 181 -9.50 -5.97 10.40
CA VAL A 181 -10.43 -5.34 9.48
C VAL A 181 -10.06 -5.73 8.06
N PHE A 182 -11.05 -5.86 7.18
CA PHE A 182 -10.82 -6.21 5.78
C PHE A 182 -11.59 -5.29 4.82
N LEU A 183 -11.05 -5.17 3.62
CA LEU A 183 -11.67 -4.55 2.46
C LEU A 183 -11.48 -5.45 1.23
N ASN A 184 -12.56 -5.98 0.68
CA ASN A 184 -12.56 -6.73 -0.57
C ASN A 184 -13.04 -5.88 -1.76
N GLU A 185 -12.94 -6.44 -2.98
CA GLU A 185 -13.31 -5.74 -4.22
C GLU A 185 -14.77 -5.26 -4.23
N GLN A 186 -15.71 -6.05 -3.70
CA GLN A 186 -17.12 -5.67 -3.65
C GLN A 186 -17.34 -4.49 -2.71
N GLN A 187 -16.78 -4.54 -1.50
CA GLN A 187 -16.86 -3.43 -0.54
C GLN A 187 -16.22 -2.17 -1.12
N ALA A 188 -15.04 -2.29 -1.73
CA ALA A 188 -14.39 -1.16 -2.39
C ALA A 188 -15.24 -0.59 -3.53
N GLN A 189 -15.93 -1.43 -4.30
CA GLN A 189 -16.85 -0.97 -5.34
C GLN A 189 -18.07 -0.24 -4.78
N GLU A 190 -18.64 -0.70 -3.66
CA GLU A 190 -19.75 -0.01 -2.99
C GLU A 190 -19.32 1.38 -2.48
N LEU A 191 -18.11 1.48 -1.92
CA LEU A 191 -17.50 2.72 -1.44
C LEU A 191 -17.20 3.71 -2.57
N LEU A 192 -16.61 3.20 -3.65
CA LEU A 192 -16.13 3.99 -4.77
C LEU A 192 -17.18 4.14 -5.87
N SER A 193 -18.33 3.47 -5.77
CA SER A 193 -19.35 3.44 -6.83
C SER A 193 -18.81 3.05 -8.22
N GLN A 194 -17.67 2.36 -8.26
CA GLN A 194 -16.95 1.92 -9.45
C GLN A 194 -16.03 0.77 -9.06
N ASN A 195 -15.74 -0.14 -10.00
CA ASN A 195 -14.75 -1.18 -9.81
C ASN A 195 -13.39 -0.58 -9.38
N VAL A 196 -12.87 -1.02 -8.23
CA VAL A 196 -11.61 -0.54 -7.65
C VAL A 196 -10.40 -0.76 -8.58
N LYS A 197 -10.38 -1.84 -9.35
CA LYS A 197 -9.28 -2.17 -10.29
C LYS A 197 -9.14 -1.17 -11.43
N ALA A 198 -10.25 -0.51 -11.81
CA ALA A 198 -10.21 0.51 -12.85
C ALA A 198 -9.31 1.70 -12.47
N TYR A 199 -9.17 1.98 -11.17
CA TYR A 199 -8.25 3.03 -10.71
C TYR A 199 -6.77 2.68 -10.92
N GLY A 200 -6.43 1.40 -11.08
CA GLY A 200 -5.08 0.95 -11.37
C GLY A 200 -4.75 0.86 -12.87
N GLU A 201 -5.62 1.29 -13.79
CA GLU A 201 -5.40 1.15 -15.24
C GLU A 201 -4.50 2.23 -15.85
N SER A 202 -4.38 3.39 -15.19
CA SER A 202 -3.51 4.49 -15.61
C SER A 202 -3.16 5.41 -14.43
N SER A 203 -2.09 6.19 -14.55
CA SER A 203 -1.76 7.23 -13.56
C SER A 203 -2.87 8.28 -13.41
N GLN A 204 -3.58 8.61 -14.48
CA GLN A 204 -4.77 9.48 -14.44
C GLN A 204 -5.89 8.88 -13.58
N ALA A 205 -6.10 7.56 -13.67
CA ALA A 205 -7.11 6.87 -12.87
C ALA A 205 -6.67 6.81 -11.40
N VAL A 206 -5.39 6.56 -11.11
CA VAL A 206 -4.85 6.65 -9.75
C VAL A 206 -5.06 8.06 -9.18
N ASP A 207 -4.78 9.11 -9.95
CA ASP A 207 -5.00 10.48 -9.48
C ASP A 207 -6.47 10.74 -9.16
N ALA A 208 -7.40 10.24 -9.98
CA ALA A 208 -8.82 10.34 -9.71
C ALA A 208 -9.23 9.64 -8.40
N LEU A 209 -8.61 8.50 -8.06
CA LEU A 209 -8.81 7.85 -6.75
C LEU A 209 -8.31 8.75 -5.61
N LEU A 210 -7.08 9.27 -5.71
CA LEU A 210 -6.50 10.13 -4.67
C LEU A 210 -7.32 11.41 -4.46
N GLN A 211 -7.81 12.05 -5.53
CA GLN A 211 -8.66 13.23 -5.43
C GLN A 211 -10.01 12.91 -4.77
N LYS A 212 -10.60 11.75 -5.10
CA LYS A 212 -11.83 11.28 -4.45
C LYS A 212 -11.63 11.06 -2.95
N GLN A 213 -10.50 10.47 -2.56
CA GLN A 213 -10.15 10.21 -1.17
C GLN A 213 -9.89 11.48 -0.34
N LYS A 214 -9.47 12.59 -0.98
CA LYS A 214 -9.35 13.91 -0.32
C LYS A 214 -10.70 14.56 -0.01
N GLY A 215 -11.77 14.14 -0.69
CA GLY A 215 -13.13 14.66 -0.50
C GLY A 215 -14.00 13.84 0.46
N MET A 216 -13.50 12.72 0.99
CA MET A 216 -14.20 11.84 1.95
C MET A 216 -13.91 12.24 3.40
#